data_AF-A0A3R9TT64-F1
#
_entry.id   AF-A0A3R9TT64-F1
#
_cell.length_a   1.000
_cell.length_b   1.000
_cell.length_c   1.000
_cell.angle_alpha   90.00
_cell.angle_beta   90.00
_cell.angle_gamma   90.00
#
_symmetry.space_group_name_H-M   'P 1'
#
loop_
_entity.id
_entity.type
_entity.pdbx_description
1 polymer ?
#
loop_
_entity_poly.entity_id
_entity_poly.type
_entity_poly.pdbx_seq_one_letter_code
_entity_poly.pdbx_strand_id
1 'polypeptide(L)' 'MVVQLLYRAGVRSVHMHLASLATIGLCISFWVRAKTVDQEQRGNAERRALFVGLWPPTMWLIGDSLESACDRLG' A
#
# COMPACT_ATOMS: atom_id res chain seq x y z
N MET A 1 6.22 20.03 1.58
CA MET A 1 7.52 19.59 1.01
C MET A 1 7.47 18.19 0.41
N VAL A 2 7.01 17.15 1.12
CA VAL A 2 7.01 15.75 0.61
C VAL A 2 6.20 15.57 -0.67
N VAL A 3 4.98 16.13 -0.74
CA VAL A 3 4.11 16.13 -1.93
C VAL A 3 4.78 16.76 -3.15
N GLN A 4 5.43 17.92 -2.99
CA GLN A 4 6.19 18.58 -4.08
C GLN A 4 7.40 17.77 -4.54
N LEU A 5 8.04 17.01 -3.63
CA LEU A 5 9.16 16.14 -3.95
C LEU A 5 8.71 14.93 -4.78
N LEU A 6 7.60 14.31 -4.41
CA LEU A 6 6.93 13.23 -5.17
C LEU A 6 6.49 13.70 -6.55
N TYR A 7 5.96 14.93 -6.63
CA TYR A 7 5.56 15.55 -7.89
C TYR A 7 6.76 15.82 -8.81
N ARG A 8 7.87 16.35 -8.26
CA ARG A 8 9.14 16.54 -9.01
C ARG A 8 9.79 15.23 -9.43
N ALA A 9 9.56 14.14 -8.69
CA ALA A 9 10.01 12.80 -9.06
C ALA A 9 9.15 12.14 -10.14
N GLY A 10 8.08 12.79 -10.62
CA GLY A 10 7.19 12.27 -11.66
C GLY A 10 6.19 11.22 -11.16
N VAL A 11 6.03 11.08 -9.84
CA VAL A 11 5.10 10.10 -9.25
C VAL A 11 3.67 10.59 -9.44
N ARG A 12 2.98 10.00 -10.43
CA ARG A 12 1.57 10.27 -10.73
C ARG A 12 0.66 9.52 -9.74
N SER A 13 -0.49 10.11 -9.37
CA SER A 13 -1.54 9.54 -8.48
C SER A 13 -1.81 8.05 -8.76
N VAL A 14 -1.88 7.67 -10.05
CA VAL A 14 -2.03 6.28 -10.53
C VAL A 14 -1.01 5.30 -9.93
N HIS A 15 0.25 5.68 -9.73
CA HIS A 15 1.28 4.80 -9.15
C HIS A 15 1.01 4.54 -7.66
N MET A 16 0.49 5.52 -6.92
CA MET A 16 0.11 5.35 -5.51
C MET A 16 -1.14 4.47 -5.37
N HIS A 17 -2.14 4.65 -6.25
CA HIS A 17 -3.30 3.76 -6.29
C HIS A 17 -2.91 2.32 -6.69
N LEU A 18 -2.03 2.15 -7.68
CA LEU A 18 -1.49 0.83 -8.03
C LEU A 18 -0.65 0.22 -6.91
N ALA A 19 0.16 1.00 -6.19
CA ALA A 19 0.92 0.53 -5.03
C ALA A 19 0.00 0.08 -3.88
N SER A 20 -1.10 0.81 -3.65
CA SER A 20 -2.13 0.43 -2.69
C SER A 20 -2.78 -0.90 -3.07
N LEU A 21 -3.23 -1.05 -4.32
CA LEU A 21 -3.79 -2.31 -4.84
C LEU A 21 -2.78 -3.46 -4.78
N ALA A 22 -1.51 -3.21 -5.12
CA ALA A 22 -0.44 -4.19 -5.03
C ALA A 22 -0.23 -4.67 -3.58
N THR A 23 -0.34 -3.77 -2.61
CA THR A 23 -0.22 -4.10 -1.18
C THR A 23 -1.36 -4.98 -0.70
N ILE A 24 -2.59 -4.75 -1.18
CA ILE A 24 -3.74 -5.64 -0.93
C ILE A 24 -3.46 -7.04 -1.50
N GLY A 25 -2.99 -7.12 -2.75
CA GLY A 25 -2.61 -8.39 -3.38
C GLY A 25 -1.49 -9.13 -2.63
N LEU A 26 -0.50 -8.40 -2.12
CA LEU A 26 0.59 -8.95 -1.31
C LEU A 26 0.06 -9.52 0.01
N CYS A 27 -0.87 -8.82 0.67
CA CYS A 27 -1.53 -9.28 1.90
C CYS A 27 -2.30 -10.59 1.67
N ILE A 28 -3.10 -10.67 0.60
CA ILE A 28 -3.84 -11.88 0.23
C ILE A 28 -2.86 -13.04 -0.07
N SER A 29 -1.79 -12.76 -0.80
CA SER A 29 -0.76 -13.77 -1.13
C SER A 29 -0.08 -14.31 0.13
N PHE A 30 0.24 -13.45 1.09
CA PHE A 30 0.77 -13.89 2.38
C PHE A 30 -0.24 -14.70 3.20
N TRP A 31 -1.52 -14.35 3.14
CA TRP A 31 -2.56 -15.14 3.82
C TRP A 31 -2.71 -16.55 3.24
N VAL A 32 -2.67 -16.67 1.91
CA VAL A 32 -2.69 -17.98 1.22
C VAL A 32 -1.47 -18.80 1.58
N ARG A 33 -0.26 -18.20 1.56
CA ARG A 33 0.98 -18.85 2.02
C ARG A 33 0.92 -19.22 3.50
N ALA A 34 0.36 -18.40 4.38
CA ALA A 34 0.27 -18.69 5.80
C ALA A 34 -0.59 -19.93 6.11
N LYS A 35 -1.59 -20.23 5.27
CA LYS A 35 -2.42 -21.44 5.40
C LYS A 35 -1.67 -22.75 5.10
N THR A 36 -0.51 -22.70 4.45
CA THR A 36 0.27 -23.89 4.07
C THR A 36 1.44 -24.17 5.02
N VAL A 37 1.57 -23.43 6.13
CA VAL A 37 2.72 -23.49 7.03
C VAL A 37 2.28 -23.96 8.42
N ASP A 38 3.13 -24.74 9.11
CA ASP A 38 2.88 -25.30 10.45
C ASP A 38 2.41 -24.26 11.48
N GLN A 39 1.57 -24.68 12.44
CA GLN A 39 0.85 -23.81 13.39
C GLN A 39 1.75 -22.84 14.17
N GLU A 40 2.98 -23.24 14.52
CA GLU A 40 3.93 -22.37 15.23
C GLU A 40 4.42 -21.20 14.37
N GLN A 41 4.62 -21.45 13.07
CA GLN A 41 5.06 -20.46 12.10
C GLN A 41 3.88 -19.62 11.55
N ARG A 42 2.67 -20.17 11.62
CA ARG A 42 1.42 -19.52 11.21
C ARG A 42 1.16 -18.23 11.99
N GLY A 43 1.37 -18.21 13.30
CA GLY A 43 1.18 -17.01 14.11
C GLY A 43 2.13 -15.85 13.74
N ASN A 44 3.37 -16.16 13.32
CA ASN A 44 4.29 -15.15 12.80
C ASN A 44 3.89 -14.65 11.40
N ALA A 45 3.40 -15.55 10.55
CA ALA A 45 2.92 -15.21 9.22
C ALA A 45 1.66 -14.33 9.28
N GLU A 46 0.72 -14.63 10.19
CA GLU A 46 -0.50 -13.84 10.43
C GLU A 46 -0.19 -12.40 10.89
N ARG A 47 0.78 -12.21 11.81
CA ARG A 47 1.21 -10.86 12.23
C ARG A 47 1.81 -10.06 11.08
N ARG A 48 2.63 -10.68 10.23
CA ARG A 48 3.21 -10.03 9.04
C ARG A 48 2.14 -9.68 8.00
N ALA A 49 1.18 -10.57 7.78
CA ALA A 49 0.07 -10.33 6.88
C ALA A 49 -0.81 -9.15 7.36
N LEU A 50 -1.16 -9.10 8.65
CA LEU A 50 -1.91 -7.99 9.24
C LEU A 50 -1.17 -6.65 9.12
N PHE A 51 0.14 -6.63 9.37
CA PHE A 51 0.94 -5.43 9.19
C PHE A 51 0.92 -4.94 7.75
N VAL A 52 1.09 -5.83 6.77
CA VAL A 52 1.04 -5.50 5.35
C VAL A 52 -0.36 -5.02 4.94
N GLY A 53 -1.42 -5.66 5.45
CA GLY A 53 -2.80 -5.28 5.18
C GLY A 53 -3.24 -3.93 5.76
N LEU A 54 -2.44 -3.31 6.64
CA LEU A 54 -2.72 -1.99 7.22
C LEU A 54 -2.24 -0.82 6.32
N TRP A 55 -1.25 -1.05 5.46
CA TRP A 55 -0.68 -0.02 4.58
C TRP A 55 -1.54 0.44 3.38
N PRO A 56 -2.45 -0.37 2.80
CA PRO A 56 -3.28 0.05 1.66
C PRO A 56 -4.05 1.36 1.86
N PRO A 57 -4.82 1.57 2.96
CA PRO A 57 -5.55 2.83 3.16
C PRO A 57 -4.62 4.03 3.28
N THR A 58 -3.46 3.88 3.90
CA THR A 58 -2.46 4.95 4.00
C THR A 58 -1.89 5.31 2.62
N MET A 59 -1.50 4.31 1.82
CA MET A 59 -1.00 4.56 0.45
C MET A 59 -2.07 5.18 -0.45
N TRP A 60 -3.33 4.77 -0.29
CA TRP A 60 -4.45 5.32 -1.04
C TRP A 60 -4.69 6.81 -0.72
N LEU A 61 -4.73 7.17 0.56
CA LEU A 61 -4.90 8.56 1.00
C LEU A 61 -3.75 9.47 0.57
N ILE A 62 -2.52 8.95 0.48
CA ILE A 62 -1.38 9.68 -0.08
C ILE A 62 -1.61 9.96 -1.57
N GLY A 63 -2.11 8.98 -2.33
CA GLY A 63 -2.49 9.15 -3.74
C GLY A 63 -3.58 10.22 -3.93
N ASP A 64 -4.65 10.13 -3.15
CA ASP A 64 -5.77 11.08 -3.16
C ASP A 64 -5.32 12.52 -2.83
N SER A 65 -4.39 12.66 -1.88
CA SER A 65 -3.79 13.95 -1.52
C SER A 65 -2.91 14.53 -2.64
N LEU A 66 -2.21 13.68 -3.41
CA LEU A 66 -1.43 14.11 -4.58
C LEU A 66 -2.33 14.58 -5.73
N GLU A 67 -3.44 13.87 -5.96
CA GLU A 67 -4.44 14.22 -6.97
C GLU A 67 -5.15 15.54 -6.63
N SER A 68 -5.64 15.66 -5.40
CA SER A 68 -6.27 16.88 -4.88
C SER A 68 -5.35 18.10 -4.93
N ALA A 69 -4.05 17.92 -4.75
CA ALA A 69 -3.06 19.00 -4.86
C ALA A 69 -2.81 19.40 -6.32
N CYS A 70 -2.83 18.44 -7.26
CA CYS A 70 -2.73 18.70 -8.70
C CYS A 70 -3.94 19.51 -9.20
N ASP A 71 -5.15 19.10 -8.80
CA ASP A 71 -6.40 19.72 -9.24
C ASP A 71 -6.54 21.18 -8.75
N ARG A 72 -5.94 21.50 -7.60
CA ARG A 72 -5.95 22.85 -7.02
C ARG A 72 -4.91 23.81 -7.61
N LEU A 73 -3.98 23.30 -8.42
CA LEU A 73 -2.88 24.05 -9.04
C LEU A 73 -3.07 24.25 -10.55
N GLY A 74 -4.05 23.59 -11.16
CA GLY A 74 -4.49 23.80 -12.55
C GLY A 74 -5.61 24.82 -12.64
#